data_AF-A0A6P8JSX7-F1
#
_entry.id   AF-A0A6P8JSX7-F1
#
_cell.length_a   1.000
_cell.length_b   1.000
_cell.length_c   1.000
_cell.angle_alpha   90.00
_cell.angle_beta   90.00
_cell.angle_gamma   90.00
#
_symmetry.space_group_name_H-M   'P 1'
#
loop_
_entity.id
_entity.type
_entity.pdbx_description
1 polymer ?
#
loop_
_entity_poly.entity_id
_entity_poly.type
_entity_poly.pdbx_seq_one_letter_code
_entity_poly.pdbx_strand_id
1 'polypeptide(L)'
;MCLNANQKPCCVIIALVAIFVGVIETSYECFHLVAALIAWIPIFIAAIFLIIGALREILILLLIWVIVSLICGAALIIIKIGLMIYLNRLRMYLDIVVAILNVLFLMLVFVWAAYPYAYMRDLKEQQKI
;
A
#
# COMPACT_ATOMS: atom_id res chain seq x y z
N MET A 1 -21.71 13.41 -1.90
CA MET A 1 -21.83 14.05 -3.24
C MET A 1 -20.53 14.78 -3.50
N CYS A 2 -19.98 14.72 -4.73
CA CYS A 2 -18.66 15.22 -5.18
C CYS A 2 -17.49 14.22 -5.22
N LEU A 3 -17.61 13.10 -5.93
CA LEU A 3 -16.43 12.43 -6.50
C LEU A 3 -16.75 11.69 -7.82
N ASN A 4 -17.65 12.25 -8.62
CA ASN A 4 -17.86 11.86 -10.03
C ASN A 4 -16.83 12.52 -10.97
N ALA A 5 -15.70 13.00 -10.42
CA ALA A 5 -14.65 13.68 -11.17
C ALA A 5 -13.46 12.73 -11.28
N ASN A 6 -13.36 12.02 -12.40
CA ASN A 6 -12.22 11.23 -12.84
C ASN A 6 -11.54 10.41 -11.72
N GLN A 7 -11.98 9.16 -11.51
CA GLN A 7 -11.32 8.23 -10.58
C GLN A 7 -9.91 7.79 -11.03
N LYS A 8 -9.58 7.97 -12.32
CA LYS A 8 -8.25 7.73 -12.91
C LYS A 8 -7.10 8.44 -12.17
N PRO A 9 -7.09 9.78 -12.00
CA PRO A 9 -6.07 10.48 -11.24
C PRO A 9 -6.04 10.07 -9.76
N CYS A 10 -7.16 9.72 -9.12
CA CYS A 10 -7.14 9.21 -7.75
C CYS A 10 -6.35 7.89 -7.63
N CYS A 11 -6.53 6.95 -8.56
CA CYS A 11 -5.72 5.73 -8.61
C CYS A 11 -4.23 6.03 -8.78
N VAL A 12 -3.87 6.97 -9.68
CA VAL A 12 -2.48 7.37 -9.89
C VAL A 12 -1.88 8.04 -8.66
N ILE A 13 -2.63 8.94 -8.00
CA ILE A 13 -2.21 9.58 -6.74
C ILE A 13 -1.95 8.53 -5.66
N ILE A 14 -2.79 7.49 -5.57
CA ILE A 14 -2.63 6.41 -4.61
C ILE A 14 -1.38 5.57 -4.87
N ALA A 15 -1.10 5.23 -6.13
CA ALA A 15 0.16 4.58 -6.49
C ALA A 15 1.37 5.45 -6.11
N LEU A 16 1.31 6.76 -6.38
CA LEU A 16 2.37 7.70 -5.99
C LEU A 16 2.57 7.76 -4.49
N VAL A 17 1.48 7.85 -3.71
CA VAL A 17 1.54 7.83 -2.24
C VAL A 17 2.15 6.52 -1.75
N ALA A 18 1.83 5.38 -2.37
CA ALA A 18 2.43 4.10 -2.03
C ALA A 18 3.94 4.04 -2.29
N ILE A 19 4.38 4.58 -3.42
CA ILE A 19 5.80 4.71 -3.75
C ILE A 19 6.49 5.62 -2.73
N PHE A 20 5.91 6.79 -2.42
CA PHE A 20 6.49 7.74 -1.45
C PHE A 20 6.62 7.14 -0.05
N VAL A 21 5.56 6.52 0.46
CA VAL A 21 5.60 5.88 1.78
C VAL A 21 6.62 4.74 1.79
N GLY A 22 6.72 3.98 0.69
CA GLY A 22 7.74 2.95 0.55
C GLY A 22 9.16 3.46 0.63
N VAL A 23 9.46 4.54 -0.09
CA VAL A 23 10.78 5.18 -0.08
C VAL A 23 11.10 5.73 1.32
N ILE A 24 10.12 6.37 1.97
CA ILE A 24 10.29 6.88 3.33
C ILE A 24 10.62 5.71 4.27
N GLU A 25 9.86 4.61 4.24
CA GLU A 25 10.15 3.46 5.10
C GLU A 25 11.50 2.81 4.81
N THR A 26 11.87 2.65 3.53
CA THR A 26 13.19 2.09 3.19
C THR A 26 14.33 2.98 3.67
N SER A 27 14.14 4.30 3.65
CA SER A 27 15.15 5.25 4.13
C SER A 27 15.36 5.22 5.64
N TYR A 28 14.31 4.97 6.43
CA TYR A 28 14.41 4.84 7.90
C TYR A 28 15.01 3.50 8.34
N GLU A 29 14.71 2.41 7.61
CA GLU A 29 15.12 1.03 7.98
C GLU A 29 16.40 0.57 7.27
N CYS A 30 17.11 1.50 6.63
CA CYS A 30 18.19 1.26 5.66
C CYS A 30 19.35 0.38 6.15
N PHE A 31 19.51 0.19 7.47
CA PHE A 31 20.63 -0.54 8.06
C PHE A 31 20.28 -1.88 8.73
N HIS A 32 19.01 -2.15 9.07
CA HIS A 32 18.67 -3.31 9.93
C HIS A 32 17.67 -4.31 9.34
N LEU A 33 16.87 -3.96 8.31
CA LEU A 33 15.81 -4.84 7.80
C LEU A 33 15.89 -5.13 6.30
N VAL A 34 16.83 -6.01 5.93
CA VAL A 34 16.90 -6.61 4.59
C VAL A 34 15.57 -7.28 4.20
N ALA A 35 14.86 -7.88 5.17
CA ALA A 35 13.56 -8.51 4.95
C ALA A 35 12.44 -7.52 4.58
N ALA A 36 12.45 -6.32 5.19
CA ALA A 36 11.49 -5.28 4.84
C ALA A 36 11.76 -4.74 3.42
N LEU A 37 13.04 -4.58 3.06
CA LEU A 37 13.47 -4.17 1.73
C LEU A 37 12.96 -5.12 0.64
N ILE A 38 13.05 -6.44 0.89
CA ILE A 38 12.54 -7.46 -0.05
C ILE A 38 11.02 -7.41 -0.17
N ALA A 39 10.29 -7.14 0.93
CA ALA A 39 8.84 -7.02 0.92
C ALA A 39 8.33 -5.76 0.18
N TRP A 40 9.17 -4.72 0.05
CA TRP A 40 8.86 -3.50 -0.71
C TRP A 40 9.00 -3.65 -2.22
N ILE A 41 9.89 -4.53 -2.72
CA ILE A 41 10.08 -4.80 -4.15
C ILE A 41 8.76 -5.17 -4.87
N PRO A 42 7.98 -6.16 -4.41
CA PRO A 42 6.72 -6.51 -5.05
C PRO A 42 5.69 -5.37 -4.96
N ILE A 43 5.73 -4.54 -3.92
CA ILE A 43 4.86 -3.35 -3.79
C ILE A 43 5.20 -2.32 -4.87
N PHE A 44 6.49 -2.03 -5.12
CA PHE A 44 6.88 -1.11 -6.20
C PHE A 44 6.48 -1.64 -7.58
N ILE A 45 6.71 -2.93 -7.84
CA ILE A 45 6.33 -3.56 -9.11
C ILE A 45 4.80 -3.47 -9.30
N ALA A 46 4.05 -3.81 -8.26
CA ALA A 46 2.60 -3.76 -8.32
C ALA A 46 2.09 -2.31 -8.50
N ALA A 47 2.81 -1.28 -8.03
CA ALA A 47 2.38 0.12 -8.14
C ALA A 47 2.42 0.57 -9.59
N ILE A 48 3.45 0.11 -10.33
CA ILE A 48 3.55 0.29 -11.77
C ILE A 48 2.37 -0.39 -12.48
N PHE A 49 2.00 -1.60 -12.07
CA PHE A 49 0.81 -2.29 -12.61
C PHE A 49 -0.48 -1.51 -12.33
N LEU A 50 -0.63 -0.86 -11.17
CA LEU A 50 -1.80 -0.04 -10.90
C LEU A 50 -1.84 1.20 -11.79
N ILE A 51 -0.71 1.88 -12.02
CA ILE A 51 -0.64 3.03 -12.93
C ILE A 51 -1.03 2.59 -14.35
N ILE A 52 -0.49 1.46 -14.83
CA ILE A 52 -0.81 0.92 -16.16
C ILE A 52 -2.29 0.49 -16.22
N GLY A 53 -2.80 -0.18 -15.18
CA GLY A 53 -4.18 -0.63 -15.09
C GLY A 53 -5.18 0.52 -15.07
N ALA A 54 -4.85 1.61 -14.37
CA ALA A 54 -5.65 2.84 -14.35
C ALA A 54 -5.64 3.59 -15.70
N LEU A 55 -4.50 3.60 -16.40
CA LEU A 55 -4.39 4.23 -17.72
C LEU A 55 -5.07 3.43 -18.83
N ARG A 56 -4.98 2.10 -18.78
CA ARG A 56 -5.54 1.16 -19.77
C ARG A 56 -6.96 0.69 -19.44
N GLU A 57 -7.54 1.13 -18.31
CA GLU A 57 -8.87 0.71 -17.82
C GLU A 57 -9.02 -0.81 -17.65
N ILE A 58 -7.93 -1.51 -17.35
CA ILE A 58 -7.94 -2.97 -17.23
C ILE A 58 -8.27 -3.37 -15.78
N LEU A 59 -9.50 -3.85 -15.58
CA LEU A 59 -10.03 -4.31 -14.29
C LEU A 59 -9.13 -5.35 -13.60
N ILE A 60 -8.54 -6.27 -14.37
CA ILE A 60 -7.72 -7.37 -13.85
C ILE A 60 -6.45 -6.84 -13.17
N LEU A 61 -5.81 -5.81 -13.73
CA LEU A 61 -4.58 -5.23 -13.17
C LEU A 61 -4.86 -4.52 -11.83
N LEU A 62 -5.99 -3.82 -11.72
CA LEU A 62 -6.44 -3.19 -10.48
C LEU A 62 -6.70 -4.24 -9.38
N LEU A 63 -7.31 -5.37 -9.75
CA LEU A 63 -7.59 -6.44 -8.80
C LEU A 63 -6.31 -7.11 -8.30
N ILE A 64 -5.35 -7.37 -9.20
CA ILE A 64 -4.02 -7.88 -8.84
C ILE A 64 -3.31 -6.93 -7.87
N TRP A 65 -3.35 -5.61 -8.11
CA TRP A 65 -2.78 -4.64 -7.18
C TRP A 65 -3.39 -4.75 -5.79
N VAL A 66 -4.72 -4.79 -5.69
CA VAL A 66 -5.41 -4.87 -4.39
C VAL A 66 -4.97 -6.11 -3.62
N ILE A 67 -4.92 -7.27 -4.28
CA ILE A 67 -4.49 -8.52 -3.64
C ILE A 67 -3.03 -8.44 -3.19
N VAL A 68 -2.14 -8.00 -4.07
CA VAL A 68 -0.69 -7.93 -3.77
C VAL A 68 -0.42 -6.91 -2.67
N SER A 69 -1.03 -5.73 -2.73
CA SER A 69 -0.90 -4.68 -1.71
C SER A 69 -1.41 -5.14 -0.36
N LEU A 70 -2.52 -5.90 -0.32
CA LEU A 70 -3.07 -6.45 0.93
C LEU A 70 -2.16 -7.51 1.54
N ILE A 71 -1.66 -8.46 0.73
CA ILE A 71 -0.78 -9.54 1.19
C ILE A 71 0.57 -8.97 1.66
N CYS A 72 1.21 -8.12 0.84
CA CYS A 72 2.48 -7.51 1.19
C CYS A 72 2.35 -6.53 2.37
N GLY A 73 1.27 -5.74 2.42
CA GLY A 73 0.98 -4.85 3.54
C GLY A 73 0.80 -5.62 4.85
N ALA A 74 0.04 -6.71 4.85
CA ALA A 74 -0.12 -7.58 6.01
C ALA A 74 1.22 -8.21 6.45
N ALA A 75 2.03 -8.69 5.50
CA ALA A 75 3.34 -9.26 5.78
C ALA A 75 4.29 -8.23 6.44
N LEU A 76 4.33 -6.98 5.93
CA LEU A 76 5.11 -5.89 6.51
C LEU A 76 4.69 -5.58 7.96
N ILE A 77 3.38 -5.56 8.22
CA ILE A 77 2.85 -5.33 9.57
C ILE A 77 3.31 -6.44 10.53
N ILE A 78 3.23 -7.71 10.11
CA ILE A 78 3.67 -8.85 10.94
C ILE A 78 5.17 -8.76 11.24
N ILE A 79 6.00 -8.44 10.23
CA ILE A 79 7.45 -8.27 10.41
C ILE A 79 7.74 -7.13 11.39
N LYS A 80 7.05 -5.99 11.27
CA LYS A 80 7.24 -4.83 12.16
C LYS A 80 6.79 -5.09 13.59
N ILE A 81 5.67 -5.79 13.79
CA ILE A 81 5.22 -6.20 15.13
C ILE A 81 6.23 -7.18 15.75
N GLY A 82 6.73 -8.15 14.98
CA GLY A 82 7.77 -9.07 15.44
C GLY A 82 9.06 -8.35 15.84
N LEU A 83 9.47 -7.36 15.06
CA LEU A 83 10.62 -6.51 15.36
C LEU A 83 10.40 -5.67 16.63
N MET A 84 9.22 -5.06 16.79
CA MET A 84 8.86 -4.31 17.99
C MET A 84 8.96 -5.18 19.25
N ILE A 85 8.43 -6.40 19.22
CA ILE A 85 8.52 -7.33 20.36
C ILE A 85 9.99 -7.67 20.66
N TYR A 86 10.81 -7.84 19.63
CA TYR A 86 12.25 -8.09 19.78
C TYR A 86 13.00 -6.89 20.37
N LEU A 87 12.72 -5.67 19.88
CA LEU A 87 13.35 -4.42 20.32
C LEU A 87 12.89 -3.98 21.71
N ASN A 88 11.63 -4.21 22.08
CA ASN A 88 11.13 -3.95 23.43
C ASN A 88 11.90 -4.80 24.47
N ARG A 89 12.31 -6.01 24.10
CA ARG A 89 13.20 -6.85 24.94
C ARG A 89 14.59 -6.22 25.15
N LEU A 90 15.06 -5.39 24.22
CA LEU A 90 16.30 -4.61 24.27
C LEU A 90 16.15 -3.25 24.98
N ARG A 91 14.96 -2.92 25.50
CA ARG A 91 14.68 -1.73 26.33
C ARG A 91 14.90 -0.38 25.63
N MET A 92 14.68 -0.31 24.31
CA MET A 92 14.67 0.95 23.57
C MET A 92 13.27 1.60 23.59
N TYR A 93 13.21 2.86 24.01
CA TYR A 93 11.98 3.64 24.28
C TYR A 93 11.32 4.21 23.01
N LEU A 94 11.21 3.42 21.94
CA LEU A 94 10.68 3.86 20.64
C LEU A 94 9.38 3.16 20.22
N ASP A 95 8.74 2.43 21.13
CA ASP A 95 7.60 1.58 20.82
C ASP A 95 6.33 2.35 20.42
N ILE A 96 6.00 3.46 21.09
CA ILE A 96 4.71 4.15 20.87
C ILE A 96 4.65 4.77 19.46
N VAL A 97 5.74 5.40 19.00
CA VAL A 97 5.77 6.04 17.68
C VAL A 97 5.68 4.99 16.57
N VAL A 98 6.40 3.87 16.71
CA VAL A 98 6.36 2.75 15.76
C VAL A 98 4.97 2.10 15.74
N ALA A 99 4.34 1.93 16.91
CA ALA A 99 2.97 1.41 16.99
C ALA A 99 1.98 2.30 16.25
N ILE A 100 2.03 3.62 16.48
CA ILE A 100 1.17 4.59 15.81
C ILE A 100 1.41 4.58 14.30
N LEU A 101 2.67 4.54 13.86
CA LEU A 101 3.03 4.48 12.44
C LEU A 101 2.47 3.21 11.77
N ASN A 102 2.52 2.06 12.45
CA ASN A 102 1.96 0.80 11.95
C ASN A 102 0.43 0.85 11.81
N VAL A 103 -0.27 1.46 12.76
CA VAL A 103 -1.73 1.64 12.67
C VAL A 103 -2.11 2.58 11.52
N LEU A 104 -1.36 3.67 11.35
CA LEU A 104 -1.50 4.57 10.21
C LEU A 104 -1.27 3.85 8.88
N PHE A 105 -0.21 3.03 8.79
CA PHE A 105 0.10 2.23 7.61
C PHE A 105 -1.03 1.23 7.29
N LEU A 106 -1.59 0.59 8.31
CA LEU A 106 -2.72 -0.33 8.17
C LEU A 106 -3.94 0.40 7.61
N MET A 107 -4.30 1.57 8.14
CA MET A 107 -5.35 2.41 7.54
C MET A 107 -5.05 2.77 6.08
N LEU A 108 -3.79 3.10 5.79
CA LEU A 108 -3.36 3.47 4.44
C LEU A 108 -3.53 2.31 3.44
N VAL A 109 -3.19 1.08 3.83
CA VAL A 109 -3.40 -0.13 3.01
C VAL A 109 -4.89 -0.35 2.73
N PHE A 110 -5.76 -0.14 3.73
CA PHE A 110 -7.21 -0.23 3.51
C PHE A 110 -7.72 0.84 2.53
N VAL A 111 -7.23 2.08 2.64
CA VAL A 111 -7.56 3.15 1.70
C VAL A 111 -7.05 2.81 0.29
N TRP A 112 -5.82 2.30 0.18
CA TRP A 112 -5.23 1.86 -1.09
C TRP A 112 -5.96 0.70 -1.74
N ALA A 113 -6.63 -0.16 -0.96
CA ALA A 113 -7.45 -1.23 -1.49
C ALA A 113 -8.86 -0.73 -1.89
N ALA A 114 -9.46 0.14 -1.09
CA ALA A 114 -10.84 0.61 -1.27
C ALA A 114 -11.03 1.46 -2.52
N TYR A 115 -10.09 2.35 -2.83
CA TYR A 115 -10.17 3.24 -3.99
C TYR A 115 -10.11 2.54 -5.35
N PRO A 116 -9.11 1.69 -5.65
CA PRO A 116 -9.10 0.93 -6.91
C PRO A 116 -10.26 -0.06 -6.99
N TYR A 117 -10.77 -0.56 -5.86
CA TYR A 117 -12.00 -1.36 -5.84
C TYR A 117 -13.24 -0.53 -6.21
N ALA A 118 -13.37 0.69 -5.70
CA ALA A 118 -14.43 1.62 -6.11
C ALA A 118 -14.32 1.97 -7.60
N TYR A 119 -13.12 2.23 -8.10
CA TYR A 119 -12.89 2.48 -9.53
C TYR A 119 -13.24 1.26 -10.41
N MET A 120 -12.91 0.06 -9.95
CA MET A 120 -13.28 -1.19 -10.62
C MET A 120 -14.81 -1.34 -10.72
N ARG A 121 -15.54 -0.96 -9.67
CA ARG A 121 -17.00 -1.01 -9.64
C ARG A 121 -17.61 -0.06 -10.68
N ASP A 122 -17.12 1.17 -10.75
CA ASP A 122 -17.64 2.17 -11.68
C ASP A 122 -17.34 1.80 -13.14
N LEU A 123 -16.16 1.24 -13.44
CA LEU A 123 -15.85 0.69 -14.76
C LEU A 123 -16.78 -0.48 -15.15
N LYS A 124 -17.13 -1.35 -14.19
CA LYS A 124 -18.07 -2.46 -14.43
C LYS A 124 -19.48 -2.00 -14.73
N GLU A 125 -19.91 -0.89 -14.12
CA GLU A 125 -21.21 -0.26 -14.38
C GLU A 125 -21.22 0.43 -15.75
N GLN A 126 -20.14 1.12 -16.14
CA GLN A 126 -19.97 1.74 -17.46
C GLN A 126 -19.98 0.72 -18.61
N GLN A 127 -19.34 -0.44 -18.44
CA GLN A 127 -19.25 -1.47 -19.50
C GLN A 127 -20.54 -2.29 -19.68
N LYS A 128 -21.53 -2.13 -18.80
CA LYS A 128 -22.85 -2.80 -18.88
C LYS A 128 -23.91 -1.98 -19.63
N ILE A 129 -23.59 -0.74 -20.01
CA ILE A 129 -24.42 0.16 -20.84
C ILE A 129 -23.99 -0.01 -22.29
#